data_AF-A0A957G6H2-F1
#
_entry.id   AF-A0A957G6H2-F1
#
_cell.length_a   1.000
_cell.length_b   1.000
_cell.length_c   1.000
_cell.angle_alpha   90.00
_cell.angle_beta   90.00
_cell.angle_gamma   90.00
#
_symmetry.space_group_name_H-M   'P 1'
#
loop_
_entity.id
_entity.type
_entity.pdbx_description
1 polymer ?
#
loop_
_entity_poly.entity_id
_entity_poly.type
_entity_poly.pdbx_seq_one_letter_code
_entity_poly.pdbx_strand_id
1 'polypeptide(L)'
;HCNVLWPTPAGARQAPRGDIQLHFCPTCGHVFNADFDPALMAYDQAYENSLHFSDRFQQYATALASDLVARYGLQGKDIVEIGSGQGDFLQLLCELGQNRGVGFDPSYDPGAVRA
;
A
#
# COMPACT_ATOMS: atom_id res chain seq x y z
N HIS A 1 -10.56 -8.56 -9.14
CA HIS A 1 -10.21 -7.26 -8.53
C HIS A 1 -10.78 -7.18 -7.13
N CYS A 2 -9.91 -7.27 -6.11
CA CYS A 2 -10.26 -7.01 -4.71
C CYS A 2 -10.02 -5.52 -4.41
N ASN A 3 -10.57 -5.03 -3.29
CA ASN A 3 -10.39 -3.64 -2.83
C ASN A 3 -10.72 -2.56 -3.88
N VAL A 4 -11.80 -2.78 -4.63
CA VAL A 4 -12.34 -1.79 -5.59
C VAL A 4 -13.78 -1.45 -5.19
N LEU A 5 -14.11 -0.16 -5.19
CA LEU A 5 -15.48 0.30 -5.03
C LEU A 5 -16.21 0.26 -6.37
N TRP A 6 -17.16 -0.66 -6.52
CA TRP A 6 -17.95 -0.77 -7.75
C TRP A 6 -19.03 0.32 -7.81
N PRO A 7 -19.20 1.00 -8.96
CA PRO A 7 -20.15 2.11 -9.09
C PRO A 7 -21.61 1.66 -9.08
N THR A 8 -21.88 0.37 -9.32
CA THR A 8 -23.25 -0.18 -9.33
C THR A 8 -23.34 -1.48 -8.55
N PRO A 9 -24.51 -1.77 -7.94
CA PRO A 9 -24.77 -3.06 -7.30
C PRO A 9 -24.64 -4.25 -8.27
N ALA A 10 -24.99 -4.06 -9.55
CA ALA A 10 -24.87 -5.10 -10.57
C ALA A 10 -23.39 -5.44 -10.84
N GLY A 11 -22.54 -4.42 -11.03
CA GLY A 11 -21.10 -4.61 -11.19
C GLY A 11 -20.46 -5.28 -9.99
N ALA A 12 -20.85 -4.88 -8.77
CA ALA A 12 -20.36 -5.52 -7.54
C ALA A 12 -20.70 -7.02 -7.47
N ARG A 13 -21.92 -7.41 -7.89
CA ARG A 13 -22.33 -8.83 -7.90
C ARG A 13 -21.60 -9.66 -8.96
N GLN A 14 -21.22 -9.02 -10.06
CA GLN A 14 -20.50 -9.62 -11.18
C GLN A 14 -18.96 -9.48 -11.06
N ALA A 15 -18.48 -8.92 -9.95
CA ALA A 15 -17.06 -8.71 -9.73
C ALA A 15 -16.29 -10.03 -9.93
N PRO A 16 -15.15 -10.02 -10.64
CA PRO A 16 -14.36 -11.21 -10.89
C PRO A 16 -13.86 -11.78 -9.57
N ARG A 17 -13.91 -13.11 -9.45
CA ARG A 17 -13.52 -13.88 -8.27
C ARG A 17 -12.31 -14.74 -8.63
N GLY A 18 -11.39 -14.85 -7.69
CA GLY A 18 -10.30 -15.84 -7.74
C GLY A 18 -10.46 -16.80 -6.58
N ASP A 19 -9.93 -18.01 -6.75
CA ASP A 19 -9.92 -19.00 -5.69
C ASP A 19 -8.84 -18.65 -4.65
N ILE A 20 -9.13 -18.99 -3.39
CA ILE A 20 -8.19 -18.84 -2.28
C ILE A 20 -7.95 -20.23 -1.71
N GLN A 21 -6.80 -20.80 -2.05
CA GLN A 21 -6.28 -22.02 -1.46
C GLN A 21 -4.96 -21.69 -0.74
N LEU A 22 -5.02 -21.61 0.59
CA LEU A 22 -3.84 -21.30 1.39
C LEU A 22 -2.97 -22.54 1.56
N HIS A 23 -1.71 -22.41 1.16
CA HIS A 23 -0.66 -23.42 1.33
C HIS A 23 0.37 -22.92 2.33
N PHE A 24 0.95 -23.85 3.08
CA PHE A 24 1.99 -23.59 4.06
C PHE A 24 3.23 -24.41 3.71
N CYS A 25 4.38 -23.75 3.58
CA CYS A 25 5.65 -24.42 3.39
C CYS A 25 6.26 -24.79 4.75
N PRO A 26 6.36 -26.09 5.13
CA PRO A 26 6.94 -26.48 6.41
C PRO A 26 8.45 -26.27 6.50
N THR A 27 9.12 -25.96 5.38
CA THR A 27 10.58 -25.71 5.36
C THR A 27 10.92 -24.26 5.70
N CYS A 28 10.22 -23.28 5.12
CA CYS A 28 10.52 -21.86 5.32
C CYS A 28 9.42 -21.08 6.06
N GLY A 29 8.27 -21.70 6.33
CA GLY A 29 7.15 -21.08 7.03
C GLY A 29 6.28 -20.15 6.17
N HIS A 30 6.56 -20.00 4.88
CA HIS A 30 5.78 -19.14 3.99
C HIS A 30 4.34 -19.67 3.81
N VAL A 31 3.35 -18.79 4.00
CA VAL A 31 1.94 -19.03 3.70
C VAL A 31 1.57 -18.22 2.46
N PHE A 32 0.95 -18.87 1.47
CA PHE A 32 0.57 -18.22 0.21
C PHE A 32 -0.71 -18.81 -0.37
N ASN A 33 -1.36 -18.07 -1.26
CA ASN A 33 -2.46 -18.60 -2.06
C ASN A 33 -1.88 -19.33 -3.28
N ALA A 34 -2.02 -20.66 -3.36
CA ALA A 34 -1.49 -21.44 -4.48
C ALA A 34 -2.27 -21.24 -5.78
N ASP A 35 -3.55 -20.86 -5.66
CA ASP A 35 -4.43 -20.57 -6.79
C ASP A 35 -4.43 -19.07 -7.16
N PHE A 36 -3.38 -18.33 -6.76
CA PHE A 36 -3.25 -16.92 -7.10
C PHE A 36 -3.07 -16.73 -8.61
N ASP A 37 -4.04 -16.08 -9.24
CA ASP A 37 -3.96 -15.63 -10.63
C ASP A 37 -3.65 -14.12 -10.68
N PRO A 38 -2.44 -13.71 -11.10
CA PRO A 38 -2.10 -12.29 -11.22
C PRO A 38 -2.98 -11.55 -12.24
N ALA A 39 -3.58 -12.23 -13.23
CA ALA A 39 -4.48 -11.59 -14.19
C ALA A 39 -5.81 -11.14 -13.58
N LEU A 40 -6.20 -11.69 -12.42
CA LEU A 40 -7.41 -11.29 -11.68
C LEU A 40 -7.17 -10.12 -10.71
N MET A 41 -5.92 -9.69 -10.56
CA MET A 41 -5.49 -8.56 -9.75
C MET A 41 -5.00 -7.41 -10.61
N ALA A 42 -5.49 -6.21 -10.31
CA ALA A 42 -4.93 -4.98 -10.84
C ALA A 42 -4.78 -4.00 -9.69
N TYR A 43 -3.59 -3.41 -9.61
CA TYR A 43 -3.30 -2.26 -8.76
C TYR A 43 -3.46 -1.01 -9.64
N ASP A 44 -4.66 -0.79 -10.15
CA ASP A 44 -4.97 0.40 -10.93
C ASP A 44 -5.42 1.56 -10.02
N GLN A 45 -5.74 2.71 -10.61
CA GLN A 45 -6.18 3.90 -9.86
C GLN A 45 -7.51 3.68 -9.10
N ALA A 46 -8.27 2.64 -9.42
CA ALA A 46 -9.50 2.30 -8.69
C ALA A 46 -9.22 1.41 -7.47
N TYR A 47 -7.97 0.98 -7.26
CA TYR A 47 -7.55 0.24 -6.09
C TYR A 47 -7.56 1.15 -4.86
N GLU A 48 -8.49 0.89 -3.94
CA GLU A 48 -8.62 1.62 -2.69
C GLU A 48 -7.79 0.95 -1.60
N ASN A 49 -6.74 1.63 -1.15
CA ASN A 49 -5.84 1.15 -0.11
C ASN A 49 -5.60 2.16 1.01
N SER A 50 -6.26 3.33 0.98
CA SER A 50 -5.99 4.36 1.96
C SER A 50 -6.63 4.04 3.30
N LEU A 51 -5.79 3.84 4.32
CA LEU A 51 -6.20 3.72 5.72
C LEU A 51 -6.12 5.06 6.46
N HIS A 52 -5.76 6.15 5.77
CA HIS A 52 -5.39 7.43 6.37
C HIS A 52 -6.53 8.16 7.06
N PHE A 53 -7.79 7.72 6.90
CA PHE A 53 -8.91 8.22 7.71
C PHE A 53 -8.96 7.63 9.12
N SER A 54 -8.15 6.63 9.45
CA SER A 54 -8.10 6.04 10.78
C SER A 54 -7.05 6.74 11.65
N ASP A 55 -7.48 7.43 12.71
CA ASP A 55 -6.58 8.06 13.69
C ASP A 55 -5.57 7.05 14.28
N ARG A 56 -6.01 5.81 14.50
CA ARG A 56 -5.15 4.71 14.97
C ARG A 56 -4.04 4.41 13.97
N PHE A 57 -4.37 4.38 12.68
CA PHE A 57 -3.39 4.13 11.63
C PHE A 57 -2.42 5.30 11.47
N GLN A 58 -2.92 6.54 11.52
CA GLN A 58 -2.07 7.74 11.48
C GLN A 58 -1.04 7.74 12.62
N GLN A 59 -1.48 7.45 13.85
CA GLN A 59 -0.59 7.35 15.01
C GLN A 59 0.47 6.26 14.82
N TYR A 60 0.07 5.10 14.30
CA TYR A 60 0.99 4.01 13.98
C TYR A 60 2.01 4.43 12.92
N ALA A 61 1.58 5.05 11.82
CA ALA A 61 2.44 5.49 10.73
C ALA A 61 3.46 6.53 11.22
N THR A 62 3.02 7.54 11.98
CA THR A 62 3.92 8.55 12.58
C THR A 62 4.93 7.92 13.53
N ALA A 63 4.50 6.98 14.38
CA ALA A 63 5.41 6.29 15.29
C ALA A 63 6.44 5.44 14.54
N LEU A 64 6.00 4.70 13.52
CA LEU A 64 6.87 3.90 12.68
C LEU A 64 7.89 4.76 11.92
N ALA A 65 7.47 5.83 11.26
CA ALA A 65 8.36 6.73 10.54
C ALA A 65 9.41 7.35 11.47
N SER A 66 8.98 7.81 12.66
CA SER A 66 9.88 8.37 13.68
C SER A 66 10.92 7.35 14.15
N ASP A 67 10.50 6.11 14.41
CA ASP A 67 11.39 5.01 14.80
C ASP A 67 12.39 4.67 13.69
N LEU A 68 11.94 4.57 12.43
CA LEU A 68 12.84 4.29 11.29
C LEU A 68 13.87 5.40 11.09
N VAL A 69 13.44 6.66 11.16
CA VAL A 69 14.32 7.83 11.03
C VAL A 69 15.39 7.84 12.11
N ALA A 70 15.02 7.56 13.36
CA ALA A 70 15.96 7.50 14.47
C ALA A 70 16.88 6.28 14.41
N ARG A 71 16.32 5.08 14.17
CA ARG A 71 17.04 3.81 14.19
C ARG A 71 18.07 3.70 13.07
N TYR A 72 17.76 4.23 11.89
CA TYR A 72 18.61 4.09 10.71
C TYR A 72 19.29 5.38 10.27
N GLY A 73 19.12 6.49 11.00
CA GLY A 73 19.74 7.77 10.66
C GLY A 73 19.27 8.31 9.32
N LEU A 74 17.96 8.25 9.07
CA LEU A 74 17.36 8.72 7.81
C LEU A 74 17.16 10.23 7.83
N GLN A 75 18.26 10.98 7.86
CA GLN A 75 18.27 12.44 7.72
C GLN A 75 19.06 12.88 6.49
N GLY A 76 18.47 13.77 5.69
CA GLY A 76 19.06 14.30 4.46
C GLY A 76 19.36 13.22 3.41
N LYS A 77 18.58 12.13 3.38
CA LYS A 77 18.74 10.98 2.49
C LYS A 77 17.86 11.07 1.25
N ASP A 78 18.16 10.21 0.29
CA ASP A 78 17.27 9.86 -0.81
C ASP A 78 16.56 8.54 -0.46
N ILE A 79 15.22 8.56 -0.42
CA ILE A 79 14.37 7.43 -0.03
C ILE A 79 13.59 6.95 -1.25
N VAL A 80 13.58 5.64 -1.46
CA VAL A 80 12.72 4.98 -2.44
C VAL A 80 11.66 4.17 -1.70
N GLU A 81 10.40 4.35 -2.05
CA GLU A 81 9.28 3.53 -1.56
C GLU A 81 8.66 2.74 -2.73
N ILE A 82 8.57 1.42 -2.57
CA ILE A 82 7.92 0.51 -3.51
C ILE A 82 6.53 0.19 -2.96
N GLY A 83 5.48 0.39 -3.76
CA GLY A 83 4.10 0.27 -3.28
C GLY A 83 3.71 1.45 -2.40
N SER A 84 4.07 2.67 -2.82
CA SER A 84 3.85 3.90 -2.03
C SER A 84 2.39 4.34 -1.95
N GLY A 85 1.48 3.72 -2.69
CA GLY A 85 0.11 4.21 -2.87
C GLY A 85 0.11 5.68 -3.30
N GLN A 86 -0.57 6.53 -2.52
CA GLN A 86 -0.61 7.98 -2.75
C GLN A 86 0.61 8.74 -2.20
N GLY A 87 1.55 8.06 -1.53
CA GLY A 87 2.82 8.62 -1.07
C GLY A 87 2.82 9.21 0.35
N ASP A 88 1.72 9.07 1.11
CA ASP A 88 1.56 9.67 2.44
C ASP A 88 2.69 9.27 3.42
N PHE A 89 3.09 7.99 3.43
CA PHE A 89 4.15 7.50 4.33
C PHE A 89 5.54 7.95 3.90
N LEU A 90 5.84 7.94 2.59
CA LEU A 90 7.06 8.53 2.05
C LEU A 90 7.17 10.02 2.33
N GLN A 91 6.06 10.78 2.22
CA GLN A 91 6.03 12.19 2.57
C GLN A 91 6.40 12.39 4.04
N LEU A 92 5.79 11.62 4.94
CA LEU A 92 6.10 11.66 6.38
C LEU A 92 7.58 11.37 6.67
N LEU A 93 8.17 10.36 6.02
CA LEU A 93 9.61 10.09 6.13
C LEU A 93 10.47 11.25 5.60
N CYS A 94 10.03 11.91 4.53
CA CYS A 94 10.72 13.08 3.99
C CYS A 94 10.66 14.28 4.93
N GLU A 95 9.50 14.55 5.51
CA GLU A 95 9.29 15.67 6.44
C GLU A 95 10.11 15.49 7.72
N LEU A 96 10.05 14.30 8.35
CA LEU A 96 10.74 14.03 9.61
C LEU A 96 12.26 14.03 9.49
N GLY A 97 12.79 13.59 8.35
CA GLY A 97 14.24 13.49 8.14
C GLY A 97 14.82 14.56 7.22
N GLN A 98 14.02 15.49 6.70
CA GLN A 98 14.44 16.40 5.63
C GLN A 98 15.01 15.61 4.42
N ASN A 99 14.34 14.51 4.06
CA ASN A 99 14.76 13.62 2.98
C ASN A 99 14.14 14.04 1.64
N ARG A 100 14.66 13.47 0.56
CA ARG A 100 14.03 13.47 -0.78
C ARG A 100 13.48 12.09 -1.06
N GLY A 101 12.26 12.02 -1.58
CA GLY A 101 11.55 10.76 -1.79
C GLY A 101 11.19 10.51 -3.26
N VAL A 102 11.26 9.25 -3.68
CA VAL A 102 10.70 8.77 -4.95
C VAL A 102 9.85 7.52 -4.67
N GLY A 103 8.55 7.61 -4.97
CA GLY A 103 7.61 6.50 -4.83
C GLY A 103 7.35 5.80 -6.16
N PHE A 104 7.17 4.48 -6.12
CA PHE A 104 6.76 3.67 -7.27
C PHE A 104 5.51 2.89 -6.92
N ASP A 105 4.36 3.31 -7.47
CA ASP A 105 3.10 2.58 -7.34
C ASP A 105 2.24 2.73 -8.60
N PRO A 106 1.79 1.62 -9.22
CA PRO A 106 0.85 1.66 -10.34
C PRO A 106 -0.53 2.28 -10.00
N SER A 107 -0.92 2.29 -8.71
CA SER A 107 -2.19 2.87 -8.25
C SER A 107 -2.11 4.36 -7.93
N TYR A 108 -0.95 5.00 -8.11
CA TYR A 108 -0.78 6.42 -7.83
C TYR A 108 -1.70 7.26 -8.73
N ASP A 109 -2.47 8.16 -8.11
CA ASP A 109 -3.31 9.12 -8.81
C ASP A 109 -2.86 10.54 -8.46
N PRO A 110 -2.24 11.29 -9.40
CA PRO A 110 -1.84 12.67 -9.18
C PRO A 110 -3.00 13.59 -8.74
N GLY A 111 -4.24 13.25 -9.10
CA GLY A 111 -5.44 14.00 -8.73
C GLY A 111 -6.00 13.68 -7.34
N ALA A 112 -5.55 12.58 -6.71
CA ALA A 112 -5.98 12.15 -5.39
C ALA A 112 -5.13 12.72 -4.24
N VAL A 113 -3.97 13.33 -4.56
CA VAL A 113 -3.10 13.98 -3.57
C VAL A 113 -3.89 15.09 -2.89
N ARG A 114 -4.10 14.92 -1.58
CA ARG A 114 -4.72 15.96 -0.75
C ARG A 114 -3.77 17.16 -0.68
N ALA A 115 -4.30 18.33 -1.01
CA ALA A 115 -3.67 19.62 -0.71
C ALA A 115 -3.51 19.83 0.79
#